data_AF-A0A816GBX2-F1
#
_entry.id   AF-A0A816GBX2-F1
#
_cell.length_a   1.000
_cell.length_b   1.000
_cell.length_c   1.000
_cell.angle_alpha   90.00
_cell.angle_beta   90.00
_cell.angle_gamma   90.00
#
_symmetry.space_group_name_H-M   'P 1'
#
loop_
_entity.id
_entity.type
_entity.pdbx_description
1 polymer ?
#
loop_
_entity_poly.entity_id
_entity_poly.type
_entity_poly.pdbx_seq_one_letter_code
_entity_poly.pdbx_strand_id
1 'polypeptide(L)'
;MDQCEMYIRKQSNDSIILIVSGQYGRQIMPNVYELSQLIAAFVYCSNKEAHIGWSKDYYKIKAVLTHSDKLINALISEEEQSKQNTAYVSITLIKIFQTASNDNHSGAGVP
;
A
#
# COMPACT_ATOMS: atom_id res chain seq x y z
N MET A 1 9.84 -10.18 11.66
CA MET A 1 8.48 -9.91 11.15
C MET A 1 8.33 -8.41 11.05
N ASP A 2 7.82 -7.92 9.93
CA ASP A 2 7.65 -6.50 9.68
C ASP A 2 6.54 -5.90 10.58
N GLN A 3 6.69 -4.67 11.06
CA GLN A 3 5.72 -4.05 11.99
C GLN A 3 4.34 -3.80 11.35
N CYS A 4 4.30 -3.50 10.05
CA CYS A 4 3.04 -3.38 9.31
C CYS A 4 2.36 -4.74 9.17
N GLU A 5 3.12 -5.80 8.86
CA GLU A 5 2.57 -7.16 8.83
C GLU A 5 1.99 -7.55 10.20
N MET A 6 2.72 -7.30 11.29
CA MET A 6 2.24 -7.57 12.64
C MET A 6 0.95 -6.80 12.95
N TYR A 7 0.87 -5.54 12.53
CA TYR A 7 -0.33 -4.72 12.72
C TYR A 7 -1.53 -5.29 11.97
N ILE A 8 -1.37 -5.61 10.68
CA ILE A 8 -2.44 -6.20 9.86
C ILE A 8 -2.93 -7.50 10.49
N ARG A 9 -2.01 -8.38 10.93
CA ARG A 9 -2.35 -9.65 11.58
C ARG A 9 -3.11 -9.48 12.90
N LYS A 10 -2.78 -8.45 13.67
CA LYS A 10 -3.41 -8.17 14.97
C LYS A 10 -4.86 -7.68 14.84
N GLN A 11 -5.21 -7.08 13.70
CA GLN A 11 -6.54 -6.53 13.46
C GLN A 11 -7.50 -7.60 12.93
N SER A 12 -7.88 -8.55 13.79
CA SER A 12 -8.71 -9.70 13.39
C SER A 12 -10.16 -9.33 13.06
N ASN A 13 -10.64 -8.18 13.53
CA ASN A 13 -12.06 -7.80 13.45
C ASN A 13 -12.33 -6.61 12.52
N ASP A 14 -11.29 -5.96 12.00
CA ASP A 14 -11.45 -4.84 11.08
C ASP A 14 -11.03 -5.22 9.66
N SER A 15 -11.79 -4.74 8.69
CA SER A 15 -11.39 -4.78 7.28
C SER A 15 -10.42 -3.64 6.97
N ILE A 16 -9.29 -3.97 6.37
CA ILE A 16 -8.16 -3.08 6.07
C ILE A 16 -8.10 -2.81 4.57
N ILE A 17 -7.99 -1.52 4.24
CA ILE A 17 -7.55 -1.06 2.92
C ILE A 17 -6.10 -0.58 3.07
N LEU A 18 -5.19 -1.23 2.37
CA LEU A 18 -3.75 -0.95 2.48
C LEU A 18 -3.28 0.00 1.39
N ILE A 19 -2.56 1.06 1.76
CA ILE A 19 -1.87 1.94 0.81
C ILE A 19 -0.37 1.75 1.01
N VAL A 20 0.33 1.34 -0.05
CA VAL A 20 1.76 1.00 0.03
C VAL A 20 2.55 1.66 -1.08
N SER A 21 3.82 1.95 -0.82
CA SER A 21 4.75 2.31 -1.88
C SER A 21 5.03 1.10 -2.79
N GLY A 22 5.52 1.35 -4.00
CA GLY A 22 5.77 0.29 -4.98
C GLY A 22 6.78 -0.75 -4.50
N GLN A 23 7.95 -0.31 -4.03
CA GLN A 23 8.99 -1.21 -3.55
C GLN A 23 8.56 -1.98 -2.29
N TYR A 24 7.97 -1.27 -1.32
CA TYR A 24 7.54 -1.90 -0.08
C TYR A 24 6.35 -2.83 -0.28
N GLY A 25 5.41 -2.45 -1.15
CA GLY A 25 4.31 -3.29 -1.58
C GLY A 25 4.80 -4.65 -2.11
N ARG A 26 5.82 -4.65 -2.97
CA ARG A 26 6.42 -5.88 -3.48
C ARG A 26 6.99 -6.78 -2.37
N GLN A 27 7.49 -6.20 -1.29
CA GLN A 27 8.08 -6.93 -0.16
C GLN A 27 7.01 -7.48 0.79
N ILE A 28 5.98 -6.70 1.11
CA ILE A 28 4.97 -7.08 2.12
C ILE A 28 3.85 -7.94 1.55
N MET A 29 3.44 -7.70 0.29
CA MET A 29 2.28 -8.38 -0.32
C MET A 29 2.34 -9.90 -0.28
N PRO A 30 3.48 -10.58 -0.54
CA PRO A 30 3.58 -12.04 -0.40
C PRO A 30 3.15 -12.58 0.97
N ASN A 31 3.32 -11.79 2.05
CA ASN A 31 3.04 -12.23 3.41
C ASN A 31 1.62 -11.92 3.87
N VAL A 32 0.96 -10.93 3.25
CA VAL A 32 -0.33 -10.38 3.73
C VAL A 32 -1.48 -10.57 2.74
N TYR A 33 -1.22 -10.97 1.49
CA TYR A 33 -2.27 -11.02 0.46
C TYR A 33 -3.39 -12.02 0.79
N GLU A 34 -3.11 -13.09 1.52
CA GLU A 34 -4.11 -14.10 1.89
C GLU A 34 -4.92 -13.72 3.13
N LEU A 35 -4.50 -12.71 3.88
CA LEU A 35 -5.15 -12.31 5.13
C LEU A 35 -6.57 -11.80 4.86
N SER A 36 -7.58 -12.40 5.51
CA SER A 36 -8.99 -12.08 5.30
C SER A 36 -9.32 -10.63 5.66
N GLN A 37 -8.64 -10.06 6.66
CA GLN A 37 -8.78 -8.66 7.03
C GLN A 37 -8.29 -7.70 5.95
N LEU A 38 -7.33 -8.09 5.09
CA LEU A 38 -6.93 -7.25 3.98
C LEU A 38 -7.96 -7.42 2.85
N ILE A 39 -8.80 -6.41 2.64
CA ILE A 39 -9.87 -6.46 1.64
C ILE A 39 -9.45 -5.83 0.30
N ALA A 40 -8.61 -4.81 0.35
CA ALA A 40 -8.09 -4.12 -0.82
C ALA A 40 -6.71 -3.52 -0.55
N ALA A 41 -5.92 -3.36 -1.61
CA ALA A 41 -4.64 -2.69 -1.58
C ALA A 41 -4.47 -1.74 -2.78
N PHE A 42 -3.79 -0.62 -2.54
CA PHE A 42 -3.44 0.37 -3.56
C PHE A 42 -1.94 0.64 -3.49
N VAL A 43 -1.28 0.52 -4.64
CA VAL A 43 0.14 0.88 -4.75
C VAL A 43 0.21 2.35 -5.16
N TYR A 44 0.72 3.21 -4.29
CA TYR A 44 0.92 4.62 -4.56
C TYR A 44 2.43 4.92 -4.71
N CYS A 45 2.85 5.29 -5.91
CA CYS A 45 4.27 5.45 -6.24
C CYS A 45 4.45 6.39 -7.44
N SER A 46 5.56 7.12 -7.49
CA SER A 46 5.93 7.96 -8.64
C SER A 46 6.25 7.16 -9.91
N ASN A 47 6.70 5.90 -9.78
CA ASN A 47 7.08 5.05 -10.91
C ASN A 47 6.09 3.88 -11.06
N LYS A 48 5.05 4.09 -11.85
CA LYS A 48 4.01 3.08 -12.08
C LYS A 48 4.53 1.84 -12.81
N GLU A 49 5.31 2.03 -13.87
CA GLU A 49 5.68 0.98 -14.82
C GLU A 49 6.48 -0.15 -14.16
N ALA A 50 7.38 0.20 -13.25
CA ALA A 50 8.19 -0.76 -12.49
C ALA A 50 7.36 -1.69 -11.59
N HIS A 51 6.08 -1.37 -11.34
CA HIS A 51 5.27 -2.06 -10.34
C HIS A 51 4.00 -2.70 -10.88
N ILE A 52 3.58 -2.38 -12.11
CA ILE A 52 2.43 -3.01 -12.77
C ILE A 52 2.63 -4.51 -12.94
N GLY A 53 3.86 -4.97 -13.20
CA GLY A 53 4.16 -6.38 -13.45
C GLY A 53 3.79 -7.25 -12.25
N TRP A 54 4.46 -7.04 -11.12
CA TRP A 54 4.24 -7.83 -9.91
C TRP A 54 2.88 -7.56 -9.26
N SER A 55 2.29 -6.36 -9.42
CA SER A 55 1.03 -6.05 -8.76
C SER A 55 -0.13 -6.91 -9.27
N LYS A 56 -0.06 -7.36 -10.53
CA LYS A 56 -1.11 -8.18 -11.16
C LYS A 56 -1.21 -9.58 -10.55
N ASP A 57 -0.15 -10.06 -9.92
CA ASP A 57 -0.13 -11.38 -9.28
C ASP A 57 -0.98 -11.42 -8.00
N TYR A 58 -1.39 -10.24 -7.48
CA TYR A 58 -2.15 -10.10 -6.25
C TYR A 58 -3.52 -9.48 -6.52
N TYR A 59 -4.57 -10.30 -6.56
CA TYR A 59 -5.94 -9.88 -6.91
C TYR A 59 -6.53 -8.79 -5.99
N LYS A 60 -6.00 -8.65 -4.77
CA LYS A 60 -6.40 -7.59 -3.82
C LYS A 60 -5.80 -6.23 -4.15
N ILE A 61 -4.77 -6.17 -4.99
CA ILE A 61 -4.24 -4.90 -5.48
C ILE A 61 -5.17 -4.39 -6.57
N LYS A 62 -5.94 -3.35 -6.22
CA LYS A 62 -6.94 -2.79 -7.11
C LYS A 62 -6.33 -1.85 -8.15
N ALA A 63 -5.29 -1.10 -7.78
CA ALA A 63 -4.61 -0.20 -8.69
C ALA A 63 -3.18 0.16 -8.28
N VAL A 64 -2.37 0.53 -9.28
CA VAL A 64 -1.10 1.24 -9.14
C VAL A 64 -1.30 2.69 -9.60
N LEU A 65 -1.10 3.64 -8.70
CA LEU A 65 -1.48 5.04 -8.85
C LEU A 65 -0.29 5.96 -8.58
N THR A 66 -0.21 7.04 -9.36
CA THR A 66 0.86 8.06 -9.25
C THR A 66 0.34 9.41 -8.78
N HIS A 67 -0.98 9.63 -8.85
CA HIS A 67 -1.62 10.92 -8.56
C HIS A 67 -2.52 10.78 -7.32
N SER A 68 -2.43 11.75 -6.42
CA SER A 68 -3.23 11.79 -5.18
C SER A 68 -4.73 11.80 -5.46
N ASP A 69 -5.19 12.55 -6.46
CA ASP A 69 -6.62 12.64 -6.78
C ASP A 69 -7.18 11.28 -7.22
N LYS A 70 -6.40 10.51 -7.98
CA LYS A 70 -6.77 9.16 -8.38
C LYS A 70 -6.80 8.20 -7.19
N LEU A 71 -5.88 8.37 -6.23
CA LEU A 71 -5.87 7.60 -4.99
C LEU A 71 -7.10 7.92 -4.14
N ILE A 72 -7.40 9.19 -3.91
CA ILE A 72 -8.56 9.64 -3.13
C ILE A 72 -9.85 9.10 -3.75
N ASN A 73 -10.04 9.27 -5.06
CA ASN A 73 -11.22 8.77 -5.75
C ASN A 73 -11.33 7.25 -5.64
N ALA A 74 -10.22 6.51 -5.78
CA ALA A 74 -10.23 5.06 -5.64
C ALA A 74 -10.61 4.60 -4.22
N LEU A 75 -10.13 5.31 -3.19
CA LEU A 75 -10.47 5.01 -1.80
C LEU A 75 -11.95 5.28 -1.51
N ILE A 76 -12.50 6.40 -2.00
CA ILE A 76 -13.93 6.72 -1.87
C ILE A 76 -14.76 5.63 -2.55
N SER A 77 -14.41 5.25 -3.78
CA SER A 77 -15.13 4.21 -4.50
C SER A 77 -15.05 2.84 -3.82
N GLU A 78 -13.92 2.48 -3.20
CA GLU A 78 -13.77 1.22 -2.45
C GLU A 78 -14.58 1.23 -1.14
N GLU A 79 -14.61 2.38 -0.46
CA GLU A 79 -15.45 2.57 0.73
C GLU A 79 -16.94 2.42 0.39
N GLU A 80 -17.39 3.06 -0.68
CA GLU A 80 -18.78 2.97 -1.15
C GLU A 80 -19.19 1.55 -1.52
N GLN A 81 -18.31 0.82 -2.22
CA GLN A 81 -18.53 -0.59 -2.58
C GLN A 81 -18.56 -1.50 -1.35
N SER A 82 -17.71 -1.24 -0.36
CA SER A 82 -17.64 -2.04 0.85
C SER A 82 -18.87 -1.84 1.76
N LYS A 83 -19.39 -0.61 1.85
CA LYS A 83 -20.61 -0.28 2.61
C LYS A 83 -21.86 -0.97 2.09
N GLN A 84 -21.92 -1.25 0.79
CA GLN A 84 -23.06 -1.96 0.18
C GLN A 84 -23.07 -3.46 0.51
N ASN A 85 -21.99 -4.00 1.09
CA ASN A 85 -21.84 -5.45 1.31
C ASN A 85 -21.82 -5.87 2.79
N THR A 86 -21.41 -5.04 3.76
CA THR A 86 -21.54 -5.37 5.21
C THR A 86 -21.33 -4.13 6.10
N ALA A 87 -21.93 -4.16 7.31
CA ALA A 87 -21.95 -3.07 8.29
C ALA A 87 -20.54 -2.56 8.69
N TYR A 88 -20.34 -1.25 8.54
CA TYR A 88 -19.23 -0.44 9.07
C TYR A 88 -17.81 -1.00 8.87
N VAL A 89 -17.12 -0.50 7.83
CA VAL A 89 -15.69 -0.76 7.60
C VAL A 89 -14.86 0.33 8.27
N SER A 90 -14.11 -0.03 9.31
CA SER A 90 -13.07 0.82 9.90
C SER A 90 -11.89 0.95 8.93
N ILE A 91 -11.92 1.93 8.02
CA ILE A 91 -10.81 2.15 7.07
C ILE A 91 -9.63 2.79 7.80
N THR A 92 -8.62 1.98 8.13
CA THR A 92 -7.36 2.48 8.67
C THR A 92 -6.42 2.87 7.53
N LEU A 93 -6.24 4.17 7.30
CA LEU A 93 -5.25 4.68 6.34
C LEU A 93 -3.84 4.61 6.94
N ILE A 94 -3.10 3.55 6.63
CA ILE A 94 -1.68 3.45 7.01
C ILE A 94 -0.86 4.21 5.95
N LYS A 95 -0.43 5.43 6.25
CA LYS A 95 0.59 6.14 5.44
C LYS A 95 1.96 5.60 5.78
N ILE A 96 2.52 4.72 4.94
CA ILE A 96 3.91 4.27 5.07
C ILE A 96 4.79 5.17 4.20
N PHE A 97 5.31 6.24 4.79
CA PHE A 97 6.44 6.97 4.20
C PHE A 97 7.73 6.21 4.55
N GLN A 98 8.40 5.64 3.56
CA GLN A 98 9.84 5.39 3.67
C GLN A 98 10.56 6.54 2.97
N THR A 99 11.03 7.51 3.76
CA THR A 99 12.04 8.47 3.33
C THR A 99 13.39 8.02 3.87
N ALA A 100 14.24 7.49 2.99
CA ALA A 100 15.69 7.69 3.03
C ALA A 100 16.33 7.06 1.77
N SER A 101 16.69 7.89 0.79
CA SER A 101 17.91 7.66 0.02
C SER A 101 18.82 8.85 0.31
N ASN A 102 19.80 8.65 1.18
CA ASN A 102 20.93 9.56 1.34
C ASN A 102 21.84 9.35 0.13
N ASP A 103 21.75 10.22 -0.86
CA ASP A 103 22.85 10.37 -1.83
C ASP A 103 23.95 11.16 -1.13
N ASN A 104 24.91 10.45 -0.55
CA ASN A 104 26.11 11.06 0.03
C ASN A 104 26.90 11.74 -1.10
N HIS A 105 26.87 13.07 -1.10
CA HIS A 105 27.80 13.92 -1.83
C HIS A 105 29.23 13.65 -1.35
N SER A 106 30.03 12.90 -2.13
CA SER A 106 31.45 12.74 -1.88
C SER A 106 32.18 14.05 -2.21
N GLY A 107 32.47 14.79 -1.13
CA GLY A 107 33.74 15.45 -0.82
C GLY A 107 34.58 16.02 -1.96
N ALA A 108 34.65 17.35 -1.98
CA ALA A 108 35.77 18.10 -2.52
C ALA A 108 37.10 17.63 -1.89
N GLY A 109 38.06 17.27 -2.73
CA GLY A 109 39.47 17.20 -2.42
C GLY A 109 40.22 17.96 -3.50
N VAL A 110 40.51 19.23 -3.25
CA VAL A 110 41.44 20.05 -4.05
C VAL A 110 42.75 20.09 -3.25
N PRO A 111 43.92 19.87 -3.88
CA PRO A 111 45.23 19.94 -3.21
C PRO A 111 45.59 21.35 -2.75
#